data_AF-A0A091BZY9-F1
#
_entry.id   AF-A0A091BZY9-F1
#
_cell.length_a   1.000
_cell.length_b   1.000
_cell.length_c   1.000
_cell.angle_alpha   90.00
_cell.angle_beta   90.00
_cell.angle_gamma   90.00
#
_symmetry.space_group_name_H-M   'P 1'
#
loop_
_entity.id
_entity.type
_entity.pdbx_description
1 polymer ?
#
loop_
_entity_poly.entity_id
_entity_poly.type
_entity_poly.pdbx_seq_one_letter_code
_entity_poly.pdbx_strand_id
1 'polypeptide(L)' 'MRKFVAADKFFLESHVENDGYLEIKDGKFGDFYRELPDEEVTVVDQKGKWIAPGLVDTHIHGF' A
#
# COMPACT_ATOMS: atom_id res chain seq x y z
N MET A 1 -8.68 4.43 -12.47
CA MET A 1 -7.21 4.55 -12.44
C MET A 1 -6.64 3.47 -11.53
N ARG A 2 -5.72 2.65 -12.06
CA ARG A 2 -5.06 1.53 -11.37
C ARG A 2 -3.59 1.87 -11.17
N LYS A 3 -3.07 1.72 -9.96
CA LYS A 3 -1.66 1.94 -9.62
C LYS A 3 -1.23 0.97 -8.52
N PHE A 4 0.07 0.83 -8.32
CA PHE A 4 0.64 -0.06 -7.31
C PHE A 4 1.63 0.70 -6.43
N VAL A 5 1.64 0.44 -5.13
CA VAL A 5 2.65 0.97 -4.20
C VAL A 5 3.70 -0.12 -3.99
N ALA A 6 4.97 0.18 -4.24
CA ALA A 6 6.08 -0.72 -3.93
C ALA A 6 6.71 -0.34 -2.58
N ALA A 7 6.93 -1.29 -1.68
CA ALA A 7 7.58 -1.05 -0.39
C ALA A 7 8.24 -2.33 0.16
N ASP A 8 9.12 -2.17 1.13
CA ASP A 8 9.85 -3.29 1.76
C ASP A 8 8.93 -4.09 2.69
N LYS A 9 7.88 -3.46 3.22
CA LYS A 9 6.96 -4.08 4.17
C LYS A 9 5.57 -3.45 4.13
N PHE A 10 4.55 -4.30 4.18
CA PHE A 10 3.15 -3.93 4.35
C PHE A 10 2.58 -4.56 5.62
N PHE A 11 1.98 -3.75 6.47
CA PHE A 11 1.16 -4.21 7.59
C PHE A 11 -0.29 -4.28 7.10
N LEU A 12 -0.77 -5.49 6.82
CA LEU A 12 -2.13 -5.75 6.41
C LEU A 12 -2.99 -6.05 7.63
N GLU A 13 -4.30 -6.25 7.44
CA GLU A 13 -5.27 -6.42 8.54
C GLU A 13 -4.86 -7.53 9.54
N SER A 14 -4.34 -8.64 9.05
CA SER A 14 -4.09 -9.86 9.85
C SER A 14 -2.64 -10.36 9.80
N HIS A 15 -1.81 -9.82 8.91
CA HIS A 15 -0.46 -10.32 8.68
C HIS A 15 0.45 -9.23 8.09
N VAL A 16 1.73 -9.56 7.99
CA VAL A 16 2.76 -8.69 7.40
C VAL A 16 3.30 -9.37 6.15
N GLU A 17 3.38 -8.61 5.06
CA GLU A 17 4.06 -9.03 3.83
C GLU A 17 5.34 -8.21 3.66
N ASN A 18 6.40 -8.82 3.13
CA ASN A 18 7.65 -8.14 2.80
C ASN A 18 7.83 -8.11 1.28
N ASP A 19 8.51 -7.08 0.78
CA ASP A 19 8.90 -6.88 -0.62
C ASP A 19 7.79 -7.23 -1.64
N GLY A 20 6.98 -6.24 -2.02
CA GLY A 20 5.96 -6.42 -3.04
C GLY A 20 5.17 -5.16 -3.37
N TYR A 21 3.95 -5.36 -3.88
CA TYR A 21 3.14 -4.32 -4.48
C TYR A 21 1.71 -4.35 -3.93
N LEU A 22 1.25 -3.23 -3.36
CA LEU A 22 -0.15 -3.07 -2.96
C LEU A 22 -0.93 -2.34 -4.05
N GLU A 23 -1.98 -2.97 -4.58
CA GLU A 23 -2.84 -2.36 -5.58
C GLU A 23 -3.67 -1.21 -4.99
N ILE A 24 -3.80 -0.14 -5.77
CA ILE A 24 -4.80 0.91 -5.57
C ILE A 24 -5.64 1.02 -6.84
N LYS A 25 -6.91 0.65 -6.73
CA LYS A 25 -7.90 0.71 -7.82
C LYS A 25 -8.98 1.72 -7.47
N ASP A 26 -9.06 2.77 -8.27
CA ASP A 26 -10.07 3.84 -8.13
C ASP A 26 -10.11 4.44 -6.70
N GLY A 27 -8.91 4.62 -6.12
CA GLY A 27 -8.73 5.20 -4.79
C GLY A 27 -8.92 4.22 -3.62
N LYS A 28 -9.22 2.96 -3.90
CA LYS A 28 -9.37 1.91 -2.88
C LYS A 28 -8.19 0.93 -2.93
N PHE A 29 -7.80 0.41 -1.76
CA PHE A 29 -6.82 -0.66 -1.70
C PHE A 29 -7.43 -1.95 -2.27
N GLY A 30 -6.67 -2.63 -3.14
CA GLY A 30 -6.97 -3.94 -3.69
C GLY A 30 -6.07 -5.00 -3.08
N ASP A 31 -5.69 -6.00 -3.88
CA ASP A 31 -4.88 -7.11 -3.43
C ASP A 31 -3.38 -6.76 -3.32
N PHE A 32 -2.66 -7.55 -2.53
CA PHE A 32 -1.20 -7.55 -2.51
C PHE A 32 -0.65 -8.53 -3.54
N TYR A 33 0.42 -8.12 -4.22
CA TYR A 33 1.08 -8.90 -5.26
C TYR A 33 2.59 -8.98 -4.99
N ARG A 34 3.18 -10.16 -5.20
CA ARG A 34 4.65 -10.33 -5.20
C ARG A 34 5.30 -9.84 -6.48
N GLU A 35 4.57 -9.91 -7.58
CA GLU A 35 5.03 -9.52 -8.91
C GLU A 35 3.97 -8.64 -9.56
N LEU A 36 4.40 -7.70 -10.39
CA LEU A 36 3.47 -6.86 -11.15
C LEU A 36 2.77 -7.70 -12.24
N PRO A 37 1.54 -7.35 -12.64
CA PRO A 37 0.90 -7.97 -13.79
C PRO A 37 1.67 -7.71 -15.08
N ASP A 38 1.49 -8.58 -16.08
CA ASP A 38 2.07 -8.46 -17.43
C ASP A 38 1.37 -7.37 -18.26
N GLU A 39 1.32 -6.14 -17.73
CA GLU A 39 0.79 -4.95 -18.39
C GLU A 39 1.56 -3.70 -17.91
N GLU A 40 1.48 -2.62 -18.66
CA GLU A 40 2.07 -1.34 -18.23
C GLU A 40 1.25 -0.77 -17.07
N VAL A 41 1.92 -0.57 -15.92
CA VAL A 41 1.28 -0.08 -14.70
C VAL A 41 2.01 1.13 -14.14
N THR A 42 1.27 1.99 -13.43
CA THR A 42 1.87 3.08 -12.66
C THR A 42 2.30 2.57 -11.29
N VAL A 43 3.58 2.76 -10.95
CA VAL A 43 4.14 2.38 -9.63
C VAL A 43 4.47 3.63 -8.83
N VAL A 44 4.03 3.67 -7.58
CA VAL A 44 4.46 4.62 -6.56
C VAL A 44 5.57 3.95 -5.75
N ASP A 45 6.81 4.39 -5.96
CA ASP A 45 7.97 3.81 -5.30
C ASP A 45 8.12 4.32 -3.86
N GLN A 46 8.07 3.41 -2.89
CA GLN A 46 8.32 3.63 -1.47
C GLN A 46 9.30 2.56 -0.93
N LYS A 47 10.17 1.99 -1.77
CA LYS A 47 11.24 1.10 -1.31
C LYS A 47 12.10 1.75 -0.22
N GLY A 48 12.58 0.94 0.72
CA GLY A 48 13.24 1.40 1.95
C GLY A 48 12.27 1.84 3.06
N LYS A 49 10.96 1.81 2.82
CA LYS A 49 9.93 2.22 3.80
C LYS A 49 8.97 1.08 4.11
N TRP A 50 8.26 1.26 5.21
CA TRP A 50 7.16 0.38 5.61
C TRP A 50 5.84 1.12 5.49
N ILE A 51 4.82 0.42 5.01
CA ILE A 51 3.48 0.94 4.79
C ILE A 51 2.52 0.27 5.78
N ALA A 52 1.79 1.08 6.51
CA ALA A 52 0.77 0.65 7.47
C ALA A 52 -0.56 1.35 7.16
N PRO A 53 -1.69 0.86 7.72
CA PRO A 53 -2.95 1.57 7.65
C PRO A 53 -2.80 2.98 8.25
N GLY A 54 -3.58 3.92 7.73
CA GLY A 54 -3.64 5.26 8.31
C GLY A 54 -4.01 5.20 9.78
N LEU A 55 -3.30 5.96 10.62
CA LEU A 55 -3.62 6.04 12.04
C LEU A 55 -4.99 6.70 12.22
N VAL A 56 -5.80 6.13 13.11
CA VAL A 56 -7.09 6.68 13.49
C VAL A 56 -6.92 7.35 14.84
N ASP A 57 -6.79 8.67 14.84
CA ASP A 57 -6.86 9.47 16.05
C ASP A 57 -8.33 9.62 16.45
N THR A 58 -8.69 9.11 17.62
CA THR A 58 -10.08 9.10 18.11
C THR A 58 -10.42 10.32 18.95
N HIS A 59 -9.43 11.14 19.29
CA HIS A 59 -9.63 12.30 20.16
C HIS A 59 -8.57 13.37 19.88
N ILE A 60 -8.97 14.41 19.14
CA ILE A 60 -8.10 15.54 18.79
C ILE A 60 -8.79 16.88 19.08
N HIS A 61 -8.07 17.81 19.72
CA HIS A 61 -8.51 19.18 19.99
C HIS A 61 -7.85 20.17 19.02
N GLY A 62 -8.05 19.97 17.72
CA GLY A 62 -7.43 20.80 16.68
C GLY A 62 -7.62 22.30 16.91
N PHE A 63 -6.85 23.11 16.17
CA PHE A 63 -6.98 24.56 16.17
C PHE A 63 -8.14 25.03 15.29
#